data_AF-A0A7K0QNB8-F1
#
_entry.id   AF-A0A7K0QNB8-F1
#
_cell.length_a   1.000
_cell.length_b   1.000
_cell.length_c   1.000
_cell.angle_alpha   90.00
_cell.angle_beta   90.00
_cell.angle_gamma   90.00
#
_symmetry.space_group_name_H-M   'P 1'
#
loop_
_entity.id
_entity.type
_entity.pdbx_description
1 polymer ?
#
loop_
_entity_poly.entity_id
_entity_poly.type
_entity_poly.pdbx_seq_one_letter_code
_entity_poly.pdbx_strand_id
1 'polypeptide(L)'
;MSDQPITDIQEEPEEAFADLEVGAPLVGIIMGSKSDMATMEQAGEVLAQAGVAFEIRVMSAHRDPETVAEYCRNARMRGLRVIIAGAGLSAALPGVAAAHTDLPVIGVPLTSSLSAAGGLDALLSVVQMPPGVPVAAVGLDNPKNAGHLALRIIGA
;
A
#
# COMPACT_ATOMS: atom_id res chain seq x y z
N MET A 1 57.65 -28.30 -15.28
CA MET A 1 56.21 -28.00 -15.45
C MET A 1 55.56 -28.26 -14.11
N SER A 2 55.52 -27.23 -13.27
CA SER A 2 54.89 -27.29 -11.96
C SER A 2 53.48 -26.71 -12.10
N ASP A 3 52.50 -27.59 -12.23
CA ASP A 3 51.08 -27.24 -12.12
C ASP A 3 50.82 -26.77 -10.68
N GLN A 4 50.57 -25.48 -10.53
CA GLN A 4 49.95 -24.93 -9.33
C GLN A 4 48.43 -24.98 -9.55
N PRO A 5 47.65 -25.59 -8.65
CA PRO A 5 46.20 -25.57 -8.80
C PRO A 5 45.71 -24.13 -8.62
N ILE A 6 44.97 -23.62 -9.62
CA ILE A 6 44.18 -22.40 -9.50
C ILE A 6 43.09 -22.70 -8.47
N THR A 7 43.34 -22.31 -7.22
CA THR A 7 42.36 -22.32 -6.14
C THR A 7 42.13 -20.88 -5.77
N ASP A 8 41.14 -20.27 -6.40
CA ASP A 8 40.43 -19.09 -5.87
C ASP A 8 39.22 -18.80 -6.77
N ILE A 9 38.17 -19.61 -6.61
CA ILE A 9 36.81 -19.22 -6.94
C ILE A 9 35.91 -19.75 -5.84
N GLN A 10 35.96 -19.15 -4.65
CA GLN A 10 34.97 -19.40 -3.60
C GLN A 10 34.76 -18.13 -2.76
N GLU A 11 34.18 -17.10 -3.35
CA GLU A 11 33.16 -16.34 -2.61
C GLU A 11 31.83 -16.91 -3.10
N GLU A 12 31.19 -17.75 -2.28
CA GLU A 12 29.88 -18.28 -2.61
C GLU A 12 28.89 -17.12 -2.68
N PRO A 13 28.13 -16.95 -3.78
CA PRO A 13 27.22 -15.82 -3.96
C PRO A 13 26.27 -15.64 -2.76
N GLU A 14 25.91 -16.75 -2.10
CA GLU A 14 24.99 -16.77 -0.96
C GLU A 14 25.45 -15.88 0.22
N GLU A 15 26.75 -15.81 0.52
CA GLU A 15 27.25 -14.94 1.61
C GLU A 15 27.17 -13.45 1.23
N ALA A 16 27.35 -13.12 -0.04
CA ALA A 16 27.25 -11.75 -0.55
C ALA A 16 25.81 -11.21 -0.59
N PHE A 17 24.81 -12.10 -0.55
CA PHE A 17 23.38 -11.73 -0.51
C PHE A 17 22.72 -12.00 0.86
N ALA A 18 23.43 -12.56 1.83
CA ALA A 18 22.90 -12.87 3.16
C ALA A 18 22.48 -11.60 3.94
N ASP A 19 23.16 -10.47 3.70
CA ASP A 19 22.86 -9.18 4.32
C ASP A 19 21.84 -8.34 3.52
N LEU A 20 21.39 -8.83 2.36
CA LEU A 20 20.34 -8.21 1.57
C LEU A 20 18.98 -8.76 2.04
N GLU A 21 18.50 -8.28 3.19
CA GLU A 21 17.09 -8.35 3.54
C GLU A 21 16.28 -7.47 2.57
N VAL A 22 16.03 -7.95 1.35
CA VAL A 22 15.01 -7.39 0.47
C VAL A 22 13.67 -7.96 0.91
N GLY A 23 13.23 -7.56 2.11
CA GLY A 23 11.90 -7.90 2.60
C GLY A 23 10.86 -7.37 1.62
N ALA A 24 10.18 -8.29 0.92
CA ALA A 24 9.08 -7.91 0.03
C ALA A 24 8.07 -7.07 0.83
N PRO A 25 7.52 -5.99 0.25
CA PRO A 25 6.61 -5.11 0.99
C PRO A 25 5.42 -5.91 1.52
N LEU A 26 5.08 -5.69 2.80
CA LEU A 26 3.90 -6.29 3.42
C LEU A 26 2.67 -5.39 3.29
N VAL A 27 2.87 -4.09 3.10
CA VAL A 27 1.78 -3.12 2.94
C VAL A 27 1.96 -2.31 1.66
N GLY A 28 0.90 -2.25 0.86
CA GLY A 28 0.82 -1.37 -0.31
C GLY A 28 0.07 -0.10 0.02
N ILE A 29 0.69 1.08 -0.15
CA ILE A 29 0.05 2.38 0.01
C ILE A 29 -0.21 2.95 -1.38
N ILE A 30 -1.47 3.16 -1.73
CA ILE A 30 -1.88 3.68 -3.04
C ILE A 30 -2.70 4.97 -2.89
N MET A 31 -2.53 5.89 -3.83
CA MET A 31 -3.26 7.15 -3.83
C MET A 31 -3.60 7.63 -5.24
N GLY A 32 -4.74 8.34 -5.36
CA GLY A 32 -5.27 8.76 -6.65
C GLY A 32 -4.49 9.87 -7.35
N SER A 33 -3.75 10.69 -6.59
CA SER A 33 -3.05 11.87 -7.07
C SER A 33 -1.72 12.09 -6.36
N LYS A 34 -0.75 12.71 -7.05
CA LYS A 34 0.51 13.17 -6.42
C LYS A 34 0.27 14.21 -5.33
N SER A 35 -0.83 14.96 -5.40
CA SER A 35 -1.22 15.91 -4.35
C SER A 35 -1.48 15.25 -3.00
N ASP A 36 -1.82 13.96 -3.01
CA ASP A 36 -2.18 13.20 -1.81
C ASP A 36 -0.94 12.66 -1.08
N MET A 37 0.23 12.69 -1.75
CA MET A 37 1.47 12.07 -1.30
C MET A 37 1.90 12.54 0.09
N ALA A 38 1.99 13.85 0.30
CA ALA A 38 2.41 14.42 1.58
C ALA A 38 1.51 14.01 2.76
N THR A 39 0.25 13.68 2.50
CA THR A 39 -0.66 13.16 3.52
C THR A 39 -0.42 11.66 3.69
N MET A 40 -0.51 10.90 2.60
CA MET A 40 -0.46 9.43 2.63
C MET A 40 0.89 8.84 3.07
N GLU A 41 2.01 9.55 2.88
CA GLU A 41 3.33 9.15 3.37
C GLU A 41 3.36 8.95 4.89
N GLN A 42 2.49 9.63 5.64
CA GLN A 42 2.38 9.47 7.08
C GLN A 42 1.92 8.05 7.51
N ALA A 43 1.23 7.31 6.63
CA ALA A 43 0.98 5.88 6.86
C ALA A 43 2.29 5.08 6.78
N GLY A 44 3.14 5.40 5.81
CA GLY A 44 4.47 4.82 5.63
C GLY A 44 5.40 5.14 6.80
N GLU A 45 5.35 6.34 7.36
CA GLU A 45 6.10 6.70 8.57
C GLU A 45 5.79 5.76 9.75
N VAL A 46 4.50 5.46 9.97
CA VAL A 46 4.07 4.53 11.03
C VAL A 46 4.59 3.12 10.79
N LEU A 47 4.57 2.65 9.55
CA LEU A 47 5.07 1.32 9.18
C LEU A 47 6.60 1.24 9.30
N ALA A 48 7.32 2.28 8.87
CA ALA A 48 8.77 2.38 8.99
C ALA A 48 9.22 2.33 10.46
N GLN A 49 8.52 3.05 11.34
CA GLN A 49 8.81 3.04 12.78
C GLN A 49 8.64 1.65 13.41
N ALA A 50 7.78 0.80 12.84
CA ALA A 50 7.58 -0.58 13.26
C ALA A 50 8.49 -1.60 12.50
N GLY A 51 9.39 -1.13 11.62
CA GLY A 51 10.24 -2.01 10.82
C GLY A 51 9.49 -2.82 9.75
N VAL A 52 8.28 -2.41 9.38
CA VAL A 52 7.45 -3.10 8.38
C VAL A 52 7.74 -2.54 6.99
N ALA A 53 8.16 -3.41 6.07
CA ALA A 53 8.38 -3.04 4.67
C ALA A 53 7.06 -2.66 3.97
N PHE A 54 7.07 -1.58 3.20
CA PHE A 54 5.92 -1.10 2.44
C PHE A 54 6.35 -0.49 1.10
N GLU A 55 5.39 -0.34 0.19
CA GLU A 55 5.57 0.41 -1.05
C GLU A 55 4.55 1.54 -1.16
N ILE A 56 4.89 2.62 -1.87
CA ILE A 56 3.99 3.75 -2.15
C ILE A 56 3.84 3.92 -3.66
N ARG A 57 2.60 4.05 -4.15
CA ARG A 57 2.31 4.25 -5.58
C ARG A 57 1.19 5.27 -5.81
N VAL A 58 1.32 6.06 -6.87
CA VAL A 58 0.26 6.94 -7.37
C VAL A 58 -0.46 6.25 -8.52
N MET A 59 -1.73 5.90 -8.31
CA MET A 59 -2.58 5.23 -9.29
C MET A 59 -4.03 5.65 -9.11
N SER A 60 -4.70 5.96 -10.22
CA SER A 60 -6.00 6.64 -10.18
C SER A 60 -7.11 5.73 -10.68
N ALA A 61 -8.06 5.39 -9.82
CA ALA A 61 -9.21 4.57 -10.18
C ALA A 61 -10.06 5.16 -11.32
N HIS A 62 -10.10 6.49 -11.47
CA HIS A 62 -10.87 7.14 -12.54
C HIS A 62 -10.11 7.31 -13.85
N ARG A 63 -8.78 7.49 -13.78
CA ARG A 63 -7.96 7.83 -14.96
C ARG A 63 -7.23 6.63 -15.54
N ASP A 64 -6.93 5.66 -14.71
CA ASP A 64 -6.20 4.45 -15.08
C ASP A 64 -6.70 3.23 -14.26
N PRO A 65 -7.96 2.82 -14.47
CA PRO A 65 -8.60 1.76 -13.68
C PRO A 65 -7.94 0.39 -13.84
N GLU A 66 -7.41 0.07 -15.02
CA GLU A 66 -6.83 -1.27 -15.27
C GLU A 66 -5.53 -1.46 -14.49
N THR A 67 -4.67 -0.45 -14.42
CA THR A 67 -3.45 -0.50 -13.59
C THR A 67 -3.79 -0.73 -12.11
N VAL A 68 -4.85 -0.09 -11.60
CA VAL A 68 -5.31 -0.31 -10.22
C VAL A 68 -5.80 -1.74 -10.04
N ALA A 69 -6.61 -2.25 -10.98
CA ALA A 69 -7.13 -3.60 -10.92
C ALA A 69 -6.01 -4.66 -10.98
N GLU A 70 -5.06 -4.51 -11.90
CA GLU A 70 -3.91 -5.39 -12.02
C GLU A 70 -3.04 -5.35 -10.77
N TYR A 71 -2.77 -4.17 -10.21
CA TYR A 71 -2.04 -4.01 -8.95
C TYR A 71 -2.70 -4.80 -7.81
N CYS A 72 -4.02 -4.69 -7.67
CA CYS A 72 -4.78 -5.30 -6.59
C CYS A 72 -4.94 -6.82 -6.76
N ARG A 73 -5.20 -7.31 -7.98
CA ARG A 73 -5.29 -8.75 -8.28
C ARG A 73 -4.00 -9.48 -7.97
N ASN A 74 -2.87 -8.84 -8.28
CA ASN A 74 -1.54 -9.43 -8.08
C ASN A 74 -0.94 -9.16 -6.69
N ALA A 75 -1.59 -8.35 -5.85
CA ALA A 75 -1.06 -7.88 -4.57
C ALA A 75 -0.59 -9.04 -3.66
N ARG A 76 -1.44 -10.05 -3.45
CA ARG A 76 -1.12 -11.22 -2.62
C ARG A 76 0.09 -11.99 -3.13
N MET A 77 0.18 -12.19 -4.45
CA MET A 77 1.30 -12.90 -5.07
C MET A 77 2.64 -12.16 -4.91
N ARG A 78 2.59 -10.83 -4.75
CA ARG A 78 3.77 -10.00 -4.48
C ARG A 78 4.14 -9.93 -2.99
N GLY A 79 3.43 -10.64 -2.12
CA GLY A 79 3.68 -10.67 -0.68
C GLY A 79 2.90 -9.64 0.14
N LEU A 80 2.10 -8.77 -0.50
CA LEU A 80 1.28 -7.82 0.25
C LEU A 80 0.27 -8.53 1.14
N ARG A 81 0.05 -7.96 2.32
CA ARG A 81 -0.88 -8.43 3.36
C ARG A 81 -2.02 -7.45 3.59
N VAL A 82 -1.79 -6.16 3.35
CA VAL A 82 -2.78 -5.08 3.49
C VAL A 82 -2.56 -4.05 2.39
N ILE A 83 -3.65 -3.47 1.88
CA ILE A 83 -3.59 -2.27 1.02
C ILE A 83 -4.20 -1.09 1.78
N ILE A 84 -3.47 0.02 1.83
CA ILE A 84 -3.95 1.32 2.30
C ILE A 84 -4.21 2.18 1.08
N ALA A 85 -5.45 2.62 0.88
CA ALA A 85 -5.86 3.40 -0.29
C ALA A 85 -6.38 4.78 0.13
N GLY A 86 -5.78 5.84 -0.40
CA GLY A 86 -6.17 7.24 -0.15
C GLY A 86 -6.85 7.88 -1.35
N ALA A 87 -8.00 8.53 -1.14
CA ALA A 87 -8.66 9.32 -2.18
C ALA A 87 -9.60 10.38 -1.60
N GLY A 88 -9.78 11.48 -2.33
CA GLY A 88 -10.76 12.54 -2.05
C GLY A 88 -11.87 12.66 -3.09
N LEU A 89 -12.80 13.59 -2.86
CA LEU A 89 -14.00 13.82 -3.69
C LEU A 89 -14.88 12.55 -3.79
N SER A 90 -15.23 12.12 -5.00
CA SER A 90 -15.77 10.78 -5.27
C SER A 90 -14.67 9.73 -5.05
N ALA A 91 -14.35 9.44 -3.80
CA ALA A 91 -13.17 8.69 -3.38
C ALA A 91 -13.28 7.18 -3.71
N ALA A 92 -13.20 6.83 -4.99
CA ALA A 92 -13.46 5.49 -5.50
C ALA A 92 -12.30 4.49 -5.30
N LEU A 93 -11.06 4.98 -5.12
CA LEU A 93 -9.87 4.12 -5.09
C LEU A 93 -9.95 2.99 -4.04
N PRO A 94 -10.37 3.22 -2.78
CA PRO A 94 -10.47 2.14 -1.80
C PRO A 94 -11.48 1.06 -2.20
N GLY A 95 -12.65 1.45 -2.71
CA GLY A 95 -13.67 0.51 -3.16
C GLY A 95 -13.24 -0.31 -4.38
N VAL A 96 -12.59 0.34 -5.36
CA VAL A 96 -12.03 -0.35 -6.54
C VAL A 96 -10.91 -1.31 -6.13
N ALA A 97 -10.04 -0.93 -5.21
CA ALA A 97 -9.01 -1.82 -4.70
C ALA A 97 -9.62 -3.07 -4.04
N ALA A 98 -10.61 -2.87 -3.15
CA ALA A 98 -11.30 -3.96 -2.48
C ALA A 98 -12.06 -4.89 -3.44
N ALA A 99 -12.57 -4.37 -4.55
CA ALA A 99 -13.25 -5.18 -5.56
C ALA A 99 -12.30 -6.10 -6.36
N HIS A 100 -11.00 -5.85 -6.31
CA HIS A 100 -9.99 -6.55 -7.12
C HIS A 100 -8.97 -7.35 -6.31
N THR A 101 -9.17 -7.46 -4.99
CA THR A 101 -8.28 -8.23 -4.12
C THR A 101 -9.07 -8.92 -3.02
N ASP A 102 -8.52 -10.01 -2.50
CA ASP A 102 -9.03 -10.70 -1.30
C ASP A 102 -8.26 -10.27 -0.03
N LEU A 103 -7.31 -9.33 -0.16
CA LEU A 103 -6.60 -8.72 0.96
C LEU A 103 -7.48 -7.68 1.67
N PRO A 104 -7.27 -7.46 2.98
CA PRO A 104 -7.84 -6.30 3.67
C PRO A 104 -7.45 -4.99 3.00
N VAL A 105 -8.45 -4.15 2.71
CA VAL A 105 -8.26 -2.79 2.21
C VAL A 105 -8.69 -1.78 3.27
N ILE A 106 -7.77 -0.88 3.60
CA ILE A 106 -8.00 0.25 4.51
C ILE A 106 -8.18 1.51 3.66
N GLY A 107 -9.32 2.16 3.80
CA GLY A 107 -9.64 3.40 3.08
C GLY A 107 -9.32 4.63 3.92
N VAL A 108 -8.53 5.55 3.37
CA VAL A 108 -8.27 6.88 3.94
C VAL A 108 -9.04 7.91 3.10
N PRO A 109 -10.19 8.41 3.59
CA PRO A 109 -10.87 9.52 2.94
C PRO A 109 -10.01 10.79 3.09
N LEU A 110 -9.79 11.49 1.98
CA LEU A 110 -8.96 12.69 1.93
C LEU A 110 -9.78 13.93 1.59
N THR A 111 -9.50 15.04 2.28
CA THR A 111 -10.07 16.33 1.95
C THR A 111 -9.43 16.88 0.67
N SER A 112 -10.25 17.51 -0.16
CA SER A 112 -9.80 18.26 -1.33
C SER A 112 -10.25 19.71 -1.21
N SER A 113 -9.47 20.65 -1.73
CA SER A 113 -9.92 22.04 -1.89
C SER A 113 -11.15 22.17 -2.80
N LEU A 114 -11.43 21.14 -3.62
CA LEU A 114 -12.60 21.07 -4.48
C LEU A 114 -13.82 20.45 -3.80
N SER A 115 -13.68 19.92 -2.58
CA SER A 115 -14.81 19.31 -1.87
C SER A 115 -15.78 20.39 -1.43
N ALA A 116 -17.04 20.26 -1.83
CA ALA A 116 -18.12 21.16 -1.43
C ALA A 116 -18.55 20.99 0.04
N ALA A 117 -18.14 19.89 0.71
CA ALA A 117 -18.63 19.48 2.02
C ALA A 117 -17.50 19.12 3.01
N GLY A 118 -16.33 19.74 2.87
CA GLY A 118 -15.19 19.54 3.77
C GLY A 118 -14.74 18.08 3.97
N GLY A 119 -14.86 17.22 2.95
CA GLY A 119 -14.45 15.81 3.00
C GLY A 119 -15.57 14.82 3.33
N LEU A 120 -16.80 15.27 3.58
CA LEU A 120 -17.95 14.37 3.77
C LEU A 120 -18.23 13.52 2.53
N ASP A 121 -18.02 14.07 1.34
CA ASP A 121 -18.09 13.39 0.05
C ASP A 121 -17.10 12.20 -0.01
N ALA A 122 -15.85 12.42 0.38
CA ALA A 122 -14.84 11.37 0.46
C ALA A 122 -15.19 10.33 1.52
N LEU A 123 -15.58 10.76 2.73
CA LEU A 123 -15.93 9.87 3.83
C LEU A 123 -17.05 8.90 3.45
N LEU A 124 -18.16 9.43 2.91
CA LEU A 124 -19.30 8.61 2.50
C LEU A 124 -18.95 7.71 1.31
N SER A 125 -18.13 8.18 0.37
CA SER A 125 -17.66 7.38 -0.76
C SER A 125 -16.83 6.17 -0.33
N VAL A 126 -16.03 6.32 0.74
CA VAL A 126 -15.16 5.24 1.24
C VAL A 126 -15.91 4.25 2.14
N VAL A 127 -16.76 4.73 3.04
CA VAL A 127 -17.34 3.89 4.11
C VAL A 127 -18.61 3.13 3.68
N GLN A 128 -19.39 3.68 2.74
CA GLN A 128 -20.71 3.12 2.37
C GLN A 128 -20.61 2.03 1.29
N MET A 129 -19.76 1.04 1.52
CA MET A 129 -19.63 -0.12 0.61
C MET A 129 -20.84 -1.06 0.71
N PRO A 130 -21.31 -1.63 -0.43
CA PRO A 130 -22.36 -2.63 -0.40
C PRO A 130 -21.88 -3.96 0.21
N PRO A 131 -22.80 -4.84 0.65
CA PRO A 131 -22.44 -6.17 1.15
C PRO A 131 -21.58 -6.97 0.16
N GLY A 132 -20.51 -7.60 0.65
CA GLY A 132 -19.63 -8.48 -0.13
C GLY A 132 -18.28 -7.87 -0.54
N VAL A 133 -18.12 -6.54 -0.47
CA VAL A 133 -16.85 -5.86 -0.85
C VAL A 133 -16.45 -4.86 0.25
N PRO A 134 -15.92 -5.33 1.39
CA PRO A 134 -15.68 -4.47 2.55
C PRO A 134 -14.46 -3.55 2.36
N VAL A 135 -14.55 -2.34 2.93
CA VAL A 135 -13.41 -1.42 3.13
C VAL A 135 -13.39 -0.99 4.59
N ALA A 136 -12.22 -1.09 5.23
CA ALA A 136 -12.02 -0.57 6.58
C ALA A 136 -11.69 0.93 6.51
N ALA A 137 -12.69 1.80 6.68
CA ALA A 137 -12.48 3.25 6.65
C ALA A 137 -11.86 3.76 7.97
N VAL A 138 -10.84 4.61 7.88
CA VAL A 138 -10.35 5.41 9.02
C VAL A 138 -10.95 6.83 8.99
N GLY A 139 -10.58 7.67 9.97
CA GLY A 139 -11.01 9.06 10.00
C GLY A 139 -10.52 9.86 8.78
N LEU A 140 -11.21 10.96 8.49
CA LEU A 140 -10.84 11.92 7.44
C LEU A 140 -9.39 12.41 7.64
N ASP A 141 -8.62 12.43 6.56
CA ASP A 141 -7.21 12.85 6.54
C ASP A 141 -6.33 12.15 7.59
N ASN A 142 -6.63 10.87 7.91
CA ASN A 142 -5.95 10.14 8.98
C ASN A 142 -5.19 8.88 8.50
N PRO A 143 -4.19 9.02 7.63
CA PRO A 143 -3.36 7.91 7.16
C PRO A 143 -2.52 7.25 8.26
N LYS A 144 -2.17 7.96 9.34
CA LYS A 144 -1.46 7.36 10.49
C LYS A 144 -2.26 6.24 11.13
N ASN A 145 -3.57 6.45 11.33
CA ASN A 145 -4.44 5.39 11.83
C ASN A 145 -4.58 4.24 10.83
N ALA A 146 -4.48 4.48 9.52
CA ALA A 146 -4.43 3.40 8.56
C ALA A 146 -3.15 2.56 8.69
N GLY A 147 -2.00 3.21 8.92
CA GLY A 147 -0.74 2.53 9.26
C GLY A 147 -0.88 1.68 10.53
N HIS A 148 -1.39 2.24 11.62
CA HIS A 148 -1.60 1.49 12.87
C HIS A 148 -2.59 0.34 12.72
N LEU A 149 -3.66 0.52 11.95
CA LEU A 149 -4.62 -0.54 11.66
C LEU A 149 -3.97 -1.65 10.82
N ALA A 150 -3.13 -1.31 9.84
CA ALA A 150 -2.38 -2.29 9.07
C ALA A 150 -1.45 -3.13 9.96
N LEU A 151 -0.70 -2.50 10.88
CA LEU A 151 0.15 -3.19 11.86
C LEU A 151 -0.65 -4.21 12.69
N ARG A 152 -1.81 -3.79 13.21
CA ARG A 152 -2.71 -4.68 13.97
C ARG A 152 -3.22 -5.87 13.14
N ILE A 153 -3.48 -5.67 11.85
CA ILE A 153 -3.95 -6.74 10.94
C ILE A 153 -2.84 -7.76 10.68
N ILE A 154 -1.59 -7.31 10.52
CA ILE A 154 -0.45 -8.21 10.22
C ILE A 154 0.24 -8.78 11.46
N GLY A 155 -0.08 -8.26 12.66
CA GLY A 155 0.48 -8.73 13.93
C GLY A 155 1.91 -8.25 14.19
N ALA A 156 2.24 -7.04 13.75
CA ALA A 156 3.53 -6.38 13.92
C ALA A 156 3.47 -5.24 14.96
#